data_AF-A0A5C7GGW5-F1
#
_entry.id   AF-A0A5C7GGW5-F1
#
_cell.length_a   1.000
_cell.length_b   1.000
_cell.length_c   1.000
_cell.angle_alpha   90.00
_cell.angle_beta   90.00
_cell.angle_gamma   90.00
#
_symmetry.space_group_name_H-M   'P 1'
#
loop_
_entity.id
_entity.type
_entity.pdbx_description
1 polymer ?
#
loop_
_entity_poly.entity_id
_entity_poly.type
_entity_poly.pdbx_seq_one_letter_code
_entity_poly.pdbx_strand_id
1 'polypeptide(L)'
;MKWILILFSVITMKTCDNQSVQKQVTMLNDTYNITTLNSKDVSDFKLNIAFYNSTKQVSGFSGCNRFFGSYTIEGKTLKLGPLASTRKMCPPEFNTIENEMLDILSKEITFSKENSFLRLLENKILLIEAVKKETRNQSMSFEYSQHSRGIYQNISINKKSITIKNKREGDVIVTGCSEEQWQKIMDAIEDIDIENIQNLEAPSQKRLYDGAAIAKLKVTFEGKIYETPIFDHGNPHAEIANLVKEILSIAQNIE
;
A
#
# COMPACT_ATOMS: atom_id res chain seq x y z
N MET A 1 38.54 -9.47 69.96
CA MET A 1 37.59 -8.64 69.19
C MET A 1 36.89 -9.55 68.19
N LYS A 2 35.65 -9.96 68.47
CA LYS A 2 34.86 -10.83 67.58
C LYS A 2 34.12 -9.96 66.58
N TRP A 3 34.42 -10.10 65.29
CA TRP A 3 33.62 -9.51 64.20
C TRP A 3 32.47 -10.45 63.85
N ILE A 4 31.25 -9.94 63.98
CA ILE A 4 30.01 -10.59 63.51
C ILE A 4 29.77 -10.10 62.09
N LEU A 5 29.89 -11.01 61.11
CA LEU A 5 29.47 -10.78 59.72
C LEU A 5 27.98 -11.14 59.60
N ILE A 6 27.12 -10.14 59.52
CA ILE A 6 25.69 -10.30 59.20
C ILE A 6 25.56 -10.29 57.68
N LEU A 7 25.23 -11.46 57.12
CA LEU A 7 24.86 -11.61 55.71
C LEU A 7 23.43 -11.07 55.52
N PHE A 8 23.29 -9.87 54.92
CA PHE A 8 22.00 -9.35 54.48
C PHE A 8 21.67 -9.98 53.11
N SER A 9 20.90 -11.07 53.13
CA SER A 9 20.27 -11.64 51.93
C SER A 9 19.09 -10.75 51.53
N VAL A 10 19.29 -9.93 50.49
CA VAL A 10 18.22 -9.12 49.88
C VAL A 10 17.43 -10.01 48.94
N ILE A 11 16.34 -10.60 49.47
CA ILE A 11 15.35 -11.33 48.68
C ILE A 11 14.46 -10.28 47.99
N THR A 12 14.73 -10.00 46.71
CA THR A 12 13.82 -9.21 45.88
C THR A 12 12.68 -10.10 45.40
N MET A 13 11.51 -9.99 46.02
CA MET A 13 10.29 -10.57 45.49
C MET A 13 9.89 -9.79 44.23
N LYS A 14 10.07 -10.40 43.06
CA LYS A 14 9.45 -9.93 41.82
C LYS A 14 7.94 -10.13 41.94
N THR A 15 7.23 -9.07 42.28
CA THR A 15 5.79 -8.99 42.13
C THR A 15 5.46 -9.15 40.65
N CYS A 16 4.60 -10.11 40.31
CA CYS A 16 4.06 -10.21 38.96
C CYS A 16 3.15 -9.00 38.74
N ASP A 17 3.70 -7.96 38.12
CA ASP A 17 2.92 -6.84 37.62
C ASP A 17 2.02 -7.41 36.52
N ASN A 18 0.73 -7.52 36.83
CA ASN A 18 -0.28 -8.00 35.90
C ASN A 18 -0.52 -6.87 34.91
N GLN A 19 0.40 -6.75 33.94
CA GLN A 19 0.25 -5.86 32.81
C GLN A 19 -1.03 -6.27 32.09
N SER A 20 -2.06 -5.45 32.28
CA SER A 20 -3.26 -5.48 31.46
C SER A 20 -2.84 -5.45 29.99
N VAL A 21 -2.86 -6.63 29.36
CA VAL A 21 -2.69 -6.76 27.92
C VAL A 21 -3.85 -6.01 27.31
N GLN A 22 -3.60 -4.77 26.86
CA GLN A 22 -4.53 -4.03 26.04
C GLN A 22 -4.81 -4.89 24.80
N LYS A 23 -5.98 -5.52 24.80
CA LYS A 23 -6.50 -6.32 23.69
C LYS A 23 -6.54 -5.38 22.49
N GLN A 24 -5.54 -5.48 21.62
CA GLN A 24 -5.46 -4.70 20.39
C GLN A 24 -6.71 -5.07 19.58
N VAL A 25 -7.69 -4.18 19.51
CA VAL A 25 -8.94 -4.42 18.77
C VAL A 25 -8.57 -4.44 17.29
N THR A 26 -8.48 -5.62 16.70
CA THR A 26 -8.20 -5.76 15.27
C THR A 26 -9.43 -5.32 14.50
N MET A 27 -9.35 -4.16 13.84
CA MET A 27 -10.44 -3.58 13.05
C MET A 27 -10.25 -3.87 11.56
N LEU A 28 -11.36 -4.07 10.84
CA LEU A 28 -11.43 -4.14 9.38
C LEU A 28 -12.06 -2.84 8.86
N ASN A 29 -11.35 -2.12 7.97
CA ASN A 29 -11.82 -0.88 7.36
C ASN A 29 -11.31 -0.71 5.90
N ASP A 30 -10.83 -1.78 5.31
CA ASP A 30 -10.15 -1.76 4.01
C ASP A 30 -10.96 -2.56 2.97
N THR A 31 -10.64 -2.34 1.69
CA THR A 31 -11.07 -3.21 0.60
C THR A 31 -10.00 -4.24 0.32
N TYR A 32 -10.41 -5.48 0.04
CA TYR A 32 -9.54 -6.61 -0.24
C TYR A 32 -9.97 -7.29 -1.54
N ASN A 33 -9.02 -7.56 -2.42
CA ASN A 33 -9.22 -8.41 -3.60
C ASN A 33 -9.01 -9.86 -3.16
N ILE A 34 -9.98 -10.73 -3.44
CA ILE A 34 -9.90 -12.15 -3.07
C ILE A 34 -9.09 -12.88 -4.13
N THR A 35 -8.01 -13.53 -3.70
CA THR A 35 -7.10 -14.29 -4.56
C THR A 35 -7.43 -15.78 -4.53
N THR A 36 -7.90 -16.30 -3.39
CA THR A 36 -8.28 -17.71 -3.27
C THR A 36 -9.63 -17.93 -2.61
N LEU A 37 -10.34 -18.97 -3.07
CA LEU A 37 -11.53 -19.55 -2.46
C LEU A 37 -11.32 -21.06 -2.32
N ASN A 38 -11.41 -21.59 -1.11
CA ASN A 38 -11.18 -23.02 -0.80
C ASN A 38 -9.90 -23.57 -1.44
N SER A 39 -8.80 -22.82 -1.36
CA SER A 39 -7.49 -23.14 -1.97
C SER A 39 -7.43 -23.12 -3.51
N LYS A 40 -8.50 -22.71 -4.21
CA LYS A 40 -8.48 -22.47 -5.66
C LYS A 40 -8.18 -21.00 -5.94
N ASP A 41 -7.35 -20.74 -6.94
CA ASP A 41 -7.12 -19.39 -7.44
C ASP A 41 -8.37 -18.87 -8.16
N VAL A 42 -8.79 -17.66 -7.79
CA VAL A 42 -9.97 -16.98 -8.34
C VAL A 42 -9.67 -15.53 -8.74
N SER A 43 -8.39 -15.19 -8.89
CA SER A 43 -7.93 -13.83 -9.18
C SER A 43 -8.57 -13.25 -10.46
N ASP A 44 -8.82 -14.08 -11.46
CA ASP A 44 -9.46 -13.69 -12.73
C ASP A 44 -10.93 -13.26 -12.58
N PHE A 45 -11.61 -13.71 -11.53
CA PHE A 45 -13.00 -13.35 -11.24
C PHE A 45 -13.13 -11.96 -10.59
N LYS A 46 -12.00 -11.32 -10.24
CA LYS A 46 -11.94 -9.94 -9.70
C LYS A 46 -12.85 -9.72 -8.48
N LEU A 47 -12.97 -10.75 -7.66
CA LEU A 47 -13.75 -10.76 -6.44
C LEU A 47 -13.19 -9.75 -5.43
N ASN A 48 -14.07 -9.10 -4.67
CA ASN A 48 -13.63 -8.20 -3.61
C ASN A 48 -14.60 -8.17 -2.43
N ILE A 49 -14.06 -7.75 -1.29
CA ILE A 49 -14.79 -7.50 -0.06
C ILE A 49 -14.25 -6.24 0.60
N ALA A 50 -15.16 -5.34 0.99
CA ALA A 50 -14.87 -4.08 1.64
C ALA A 50 -15.58 -4.02 2.99
N PHE A 51 -14.85 -3.62 4.02
CA PHE A 51 -15.35 -3.45 5.37
C PHE A 51 -15.36 -1.97 5.74
N TYR A 52 -16.45 -1.52 6.33
CA TYR A 52 -16.63 -0.13 6.80
C TYR A 52 -16.80 -0.14 8.32
N ASN A 53 -15.75 0.26 9.03
CA ASN A 53 -15.72 0.16 10.50
C ASN A 53 -16.67 1.15 11.20
N SER A 54 -16.88 2.32 10.60
CA SER A 54 -17.75 3.37 11.14
C SER A 54 -19.22 2.96 11.12
N THR A 55 -19.67 2.28 10.06
CA THR A 55 -21.07 1.87 9.88
C THR A 55 -21.32 0.40 10.21
N LYS A 56 -20.27 -0.39 10.47
CA LYS A 56 -20.33 -1.85 10.67
C LYS A 56 -20.96 -2.57 9.47
N GLN A 57 -20.64 -2.09 8.27
CA GLN A 57 -21.15 -2.64 7.01
C GLN A 57 -20.06 -3.37 6.24
N VAL A 58 -20.48 -4.39 5.51
CA VAL A 58 -19.66 -5.11 4.53
C VAL A 58 -20.32 -4.98 3.16
N SER A 59 -19.51 -4.87 2.12
CA SER A 59 -19.99 -4.94 0.74
C SER A 59 -18.95 -5.58 -0.15
N GLY A 60 -19.32 -6.05 -1.33
CA GLY A 60 -18.34 -6.54 -2.27
C GLY A 60 -18.93 -7.05 -3.56
N PHE A 61 -18.07 -7.70 -4.33
CA PHE A 61 -18.42 -8.37 -5.57
C PHE A 61 -18.05 -9.85 -5.48
N SER A 62 -19.04 -10.71 -5.70
CA SER A 62 -18.93 -12.16 -5.55
C SER A 62 -18.76 -12.90 -6.88
N GLY A 63 -18.55 -12.20 -7.99
CA GLY A 63 -18.24 -12.79 -9.30
C GLY A 63 -19.33 -12.51 -10.33
N CYS A 64 -20.60 -12.67 -9.98
CA CYS A 64 -21.71 -12.22 -10.83
C CYS A 64 -22.41 -10.97 -10.28
N ASN A 65 -22.62 -10.93 -8.97
CA ASN A 65 -23.40 -9.89 -8.32
C ASN A 65 -22.61 -9.13 -7.26
N ARG A 66 -23.20 -8.00 -6.85
CA ARG A 66 -22.73 -7.27 -5.69
C ARG A 66 -23.52 -7.73 -4.48
N PHE A 67 -22.82 -7.88 -3.36
CA PHE A 67 -23.42 -8.19 -2.07
C PHE A 67 -23.16 -7.07 -1.07
N PHE A 68 -24.02 -6.98 -0.06
CA PHE A 68 -23.88 -6.07 1.07
C PHE A 68 -24.60 -6.60 2.30
N GLY A 69 -24.15 -6.17 3.48
CA GLY A 69 -24.73 -6.57 4.75
C GLY A 69 -24.04 -5.87 5.92
N SER A 70 -24.31 -6.35 7.13
CA SER A 70 -23.62 -5.92 8.34
C SER A 70 -22.57 -6.94 8.77
N TYR A 71 -21.64 -6.53 9.62
CA TYR A 71 -20.72 -7.45 10.28
C TYR A 71 -20.44 -7.04 11.72
N THR A 72 -20.08 -8.02 12.53
CA THR A 72 -19.56 -7.81 13.88
C THR A 72 -18.22 -8.53 14.04
N ILE A 73 -17.37 -7.99 14.93
CA ILE A 73 -16.09 -8.58 15.28
C ILE A 73 -16.04 -8.78 16.79
N GLU A 74 -15.82 -10.04 17.19
CA GLU A 74 -15.65 -10.46 18.59
C GLU A 74 -14.26 -11.09 18.73
N GLY A 75 -13.26 -10.28 19.10
CA GLY A 75 -11.86 -10.73 19.14
C GLY A 75 -11.32 -11.00 17.72
N LYS A 76 -11.18 -12.28 17.35
CA LYS A 76 -10.79 -12.71 15.99
C LYS A 76 -11.94 -13.36 15.21
N THR A 77 -13.12 -13.47 15.81
CA THR A 77 -14.29 -14.01 15.15
C THR A 77 -14.98 -12.88 14.39
N LEU A 78 -15.19 -13.09 13.10
CA LEU A 78 -15.93 -12.23 12.19
C LEU A 78 -17.27 -12.89 11.91
N LYS A 79 -18.36 -12.25 12.31
CA LYS A 79 -19.72 -12.70 12.00
C LYS A 79 -20.33 -11.74 10.99
N LEU A 80 -20.69 -12.27 9.83
CA LEU A 80 -21.46 -11.52 8.85
C LEU A 80 -22.95 -11.70 9.16
N GLY A 81 -23.69 -10.60 9.15
CA GLY A 81 -25.15 -10.64 9.20
C GLY A 81 -25.74 -11.16 7.89
N PRO A 82 -27.07 -11.17 7.76
CA PRO A 82 -27.73 -11.53 6.52
C PRO A 82 -27.19 -10.69 5.34
N LEU A 83 -26.66 -11.36 4.32
CA LEU A 83 -26.16 -10.72 3.11
C LEU A 83 -27.28 -10.61 2.08
N ALA A 84 -27.48 -9.41 1.55
CA ALA A 84 -28.27 -9.19 0.35
C ALA A 84 -27.35 -9.21 -0.87
N SER A 85 -27.83 -9.76 -1.99
CA SER A 85 -27.13 -9.76 -3.28
C SER A 85 -28.09 -9.29 -4.38
N THR A 86 -27.54 -8.64 -5.41
CA THR A 86 -28.30 -8.38 -6.65
C THR A 86 -28.55 -9.69 -7.41
N ARG A 87 -29.42 -9.68 -8.43
CA ARG A 87 -29.69 -10.85 -9.27
C ARG A 87 -29.51 -10.52 -10.74
N LYS A 88 -28.27 -10.65 -11.22
CA LYS A 88 -27.90 -10.60 -12.65
C LYS A 88 -27.66 -12.00 -13.17
N MET A 89 -27.85 -12.18 -14.48
CA MET A 89 -27.50 -13.40 -15.18
C MET A 89 -26.06 -13.30 -15.68
N CYS A 90 -25.21 -14.24 -15.27
CA CYS A 90 -23.82 -14.37 -15.72
C CYS A 90 -23.56 -15.78 -16.26
N PRO A 91 -22.42 -16.01 -16.94
CA PRO A 91 -22.02 -17.36 -17.34
C PRO A 91 -21.95 -18.32 -16.12
N PRO A 92 -22.13 -19.63 -16.33
CA PRO A 92 -22.24 -20.60 -15.24
C PRO A 92 -21.08 -20.56 -14.24
N GLU A 93 -19.85 -20.36 -14.72
CA GLU A 93 -18.64 -20.26 -13.90
C GLU A 93 -18.72 -19.12 -12.86
N PHE A 94 -19.19 -17.94 -13.25
CA PHE A 94 -19.32 -16.79 -12.34
C PHE A 94 -20.42 -17.00 -11.30
N ASN A 95 -21.51 -17.70 -11.66
CA ASN A 95 -22.57 -18.04 -10.72
C ASN A 95 -22.08 -19.09 -9.69
N THR A 96 -21.29 -20.08 -10.12
CA THR A 96 -20.69 -21.06 -9.20
C THR A 96 -19.77 -20.38 -8.19
N ILE A 97 -18.90 -19.47 -8.65
CA ILE A 97 -18.01 -18.69 -7.78
C ILE A 97 -18.81 -17.79 -6.81
N GLU A 98 -19.87 -17.14 -7.28
CA GLU A 98 -20.73 -16.35 -6.39
C GLU A 98 -21.33 -17.19 -5.27
N ASN A 99 -21.93 -18.34 -5.61
CA ASN A 99 -22.56 -19.20 -4.63
C ASN A 99 -21.55 -19.75 -3.62
N GLU A 100 -20.37 -20.17 -4.09
CA GLU A 100 -19.28 -20.66 -3.23
C GLU A 100 -18.80 -19.57 -2.26
N MET A 101 -18.60 -18.34 -2.76
CA MET A 101 -18.20 -17.22 -1.92
C MET A 101 -19.27 -16.88 -0.88
N LEU A 102 -20.55 -16.77 -1.27
CA LEU A 102 -21.63 -16.44 -0.34
C LEU A 102 -21.86 -17.54 0.70
N ASP A 103 -21.68 -18.81 0.34
CA ASP A 103 -21.73 -19.93 1.29
C ASP A 103 -20.64 -19.81 2.35
N ILE A 104 -19.39 -19.55 1.95
CA ILE A 104 -18.28 -19.30 2.88
C ILE A 104 -18.59 -18.12 3.81
N LEU A 105 -19.07 -17.01 3.26
CA LEU A 105 -19.37 -15.80 4.02
C LEU A 105 -20.56 -15.95 4.98
N SER A 106 -21.42 -16.97 4.79
CA SER A 106 -22.52 -17.27 5.70
C SER A 106 -22.09 -18.05 6.96
N LYS A 107 -20.87 -18.58 6.99
CA LYS A 107 -20.32 -19.38 8.09
C LYS A 107 -19.75 -18.49 9.19
N GLU A 108 -19.58 -19.06 10.37
CA GLU A 108 -18.83 -18.41 11.44
C GLU A 108 -17.34 -18.52 11.14
N ILE A 109 -16.74 -17.39 10.77
CA ILE A 109 -15.35 -17.34 10.32
C ILE A 109 -14.49 -16.60 11.34
N THR A 110 -13.25 -17.05 11.46
CA THR A 110 -12.18 -16.30 12.13
C THR A 110 -11.35 -15.59 11.08
N PHE A 111 -10.75 -14.46 11.44
CA PHE A 111 -9.86 -13.76 10.52
C PHE A 111 -8.45 -13.58 11.09
N SER A 112 -7.48 -13.58 10.20
CA SER A 112 -6.11 -13.14 10.48
C SER A 112 -5.71 -12.07 9.48
N LYS A 113 -5.07 -11.01 9.97
CA LYS A 113 -4.52 -9.93 9.15
C LYS A 113 -3.02 -9.86 9.39
N GLU A 114 -2.24 -10.04 8.33
CA GLU A 114 -0.79 -9.99 8.35
C GLU A 114 -0.31 -9.22 7.11
N ASN A 115 0.45 -8.15 7.31
CA ASN A 115 0.88 -7.25 6.23
C ASN A 115 -0.32 -6.74 5.40
N SER A 116 -0.33 -7.05 4.11
CA SER A 116 -1.41 -6.76 3.16
C SER A 116 -2.40 -7.93 3.01
N PHE A 117 -2.20 -9.06 3.69
CA PHE A 117 -3.06 -10.23 3.56
C PHE A 117 -4.18 -10.23 4.62
N LEU A 118 -5.37 -10.59 4.18
CA LEU A 118 -6.50 -10.97 4.99
C LEU A 118 -6.80 -12.45 4.71
N ARG A 119 -6.82 -13.26 5.77
CA ARG A 119 -7.21 -14.67 5.71
C ARG A 119 -8.47 -14.87 6.51
N LEU A 120 -9.46 -15.52 5.90
CA LEU A 120 -10.69 -15.95 6.57
C LEU A 120 -10.66 -17.47 6.70
N LEU A 121 -10.87 -17.95 7.92
CA LEU A 121 -10.71 -19.35 8.27
C LEU A 121 -11.92 -19.87 9.04
N GLU A 122 -12.32 -21.09 8.76
CA GLU A 122 -13.26 -21.86 9.56
C GLU A 122 -12.49 -23.01 10.22
N ASN A 123 -12.55 -23.14 11.54
CA ASN A 123 -11.86 -24.22 12.27
C ASN A 123 -10.36 -24.38 11.90
N LYS A 124 -9.66 -23.26 11.66
CA LYS A 124 -8.26 -23.18 11.19
C LYS A 124 -8.01 -23.63 9.75
N ILE A 125 -9.05 -23.98 8.99
CA ILE A 125 -9.00 -24.24 7.56
C ILE A 125 -9.13 -22.90 6.82
N LEU A 126 -8.20 -22.60 5.92
CA LEU A 126 -8.23 -21.39 5.10
C LEU A 126 -9.35 -21.50 4.05
N LEU A 127 -10.32 -20.59 4.11
CA LEU A 127 -11.42 -20.51 3.14
C LEU A 127 -11.18 -19.41 2.11
N ILE A 128 -10.75 -18.23 2.56
CA ILE A 128 -10.46 -17.08 1.70
C ILE A 128 -9.07 -16.54 2.05
N GLU A 129 -8.22 -16.39 1.04
CA GLU A 129 -7.09 -15.47 1.09
C GLU A 129 -7.40 -14.27 0.21
N ALA A 130 -7.13 -13.08 0.74
CA ALA A 130 -7.37 -11.82 0.06
C ALA A 130 -6.20 -10.86 0.32
N VAL A 131 -5.92 -10.01 -0.66
CA VAL A 131 -4.89 -8.99 -0.58
C VAL A 131 -5.57 -7.63 -0.50
N LYS A 132 -5.15 -6.79 0.43
CA LYS A 132 -5.62 -5.41 0.57
C LYS A 132 -5.46 -4.73 -0.79
N LYS A 133 -6.57 -4.20 -1.31
CA LYS A 133 -6.57 -3.42 -2.54
C LYS A 133 -5.78 -2.16 -2.26
N GLU A 134 -4.66 -2.00 -2.96
CA GLU A 134 -3.88 -0.78 -2.87
C GLU A 134 -4.74 0.38 -3.37
N THR A 135 -4.74 1.46 -2.60
CA THR A 135 -5.35 2.71 -3.06
C THR A 135 -4.48 3.30 -4.16
N ARG A 136 -5.04 4.19 -4.99
CA ARG A 136 -4.28 4.95 -6.00
C ARG A 136 -3.00 5.56 -5.40
N ASN A 137 -3.08 6.05 -4.17
CA ASN A 137 -1.96 6.67 -3.45
C ASN A 137 -0.99 5.66 -2.81
N GLN A 138 -1.24 4.34 -2.88
CA GLN A 138 -0.33 3.31 -2.39
C GLN A 138 0.42 2.61 -3.52
N SER A 139 -0.23 2.50 -4.69
CA SER A 139 0.31 1.84 -5.88
C SER A 139 1.17 2.74 -6.77
N MET A 140 1.39 4.00 -6.36
CA MET A 140 2.23 4.95 -7.07
C MET A 140 3.69 4.91 -6.60
N SER A 141 4.60 5.00 -7.57
CA SER A 141 5.99 5.34 -7.31
C SER A 141 6.52 6.28 -8.38
N PHE A 142 7.50 7.08 -7.99
CA PHE A 142 8.10 8.13 -8.80
C PHE A 142 9.60 7.89 -8.87
N GLU A 143 10.16 8.02 -10.06
CA GLU A 143 11.60 7.97 -10.26
C GLU A 143 12.02 9.20 -11.07
N TYR A 144 12.86 10.04 -10.47
CA TYR A 144 13.49 11.17 -11.12
C TYR A 144 14.97 10.86 -11.32
N SER A 145 15.45 10.98 -12.57
CA SER A 145 16.86 10.82 -12.87
C SER A 145 17.42 12.07 -13.52
N GLN A 146 18.64 12.44 -13.13
CA GLN A 146 19.45 13.41 -13.83
C GLN A 146 20.88 12.90 -14.03
N HIS A 147 21.47 13.22 -15.18
CA HIS A 147 22.87 12.92 -15.44
C HIS A 147 23.51 13.89 -16.43
N SER A 148 24.78 14.19 -16.20
CA SER A 148 25.67 14.87 -17.15
C SER A 148 27.11 14.54 -16.79
N ARG A 149 28.09 15.14 -17.47
CA ARG A 149 29.52 14.92 -17.23
C ARG A 149 29.87 15.03 -15.74
N GLY A 150 30.11 13.89 -15.08
CA GLY A 150 30.41 13.81 -13.64
C GLY A 150 29.22 13.96 -12.68
N ILE A 151 28.01 14.21 -13.18
CA ILE A 151 26.77 14.34 -12.40
C ILE A 151 25.90 13.11 -12.64
N TYR A 152 25.43 12.49 -11.56
CA TYR A 152 24.42 11.44 -11.59
C TYR A 152 23.57 11.57 -10.34
N GLN A 153 22.25 11.54 -10.49
CA GLN A 153 21.34 11.41 -9.38
C GLN A 153 20.12 10.62 -9.84
N ASN A 154 19.70 9.66 -9.02
CA ASN A 154 18.44 8.95 -9.16
C ASN A 154 17.70 9.04 -7.82
N ILE A 155 16.48 9.56 -7.85
CA ILE A 155 15.58 9.70 -6.70
C ILE A 155 14.39 8.80 -6.96
N SER A 156 14.12 7.83 -6.10
CA SER A 156 12.90 7.02 -6.13
C SER A 156 12.06 7.29 -4.90
N ILE A 157 10.78 7.61 -5.07
CA ILE A 157 9.82 7.88 -3.99
C ILE A 157 8.62 6.96 -4.14
N ASN A 158 8.24 6.30 -3.04
CA ASN A 158 6.96 5.61 -2.89
C ASN A 158 6.40 5.89 -1.50
N LYS A 159 5.18 5.43 -1.21
CA LYS A 159 4.54 5.67 0.10
C LYS A 159 5.39 5.25 1.31
N LYS A 160 6.25 4.24 1.17
CA LYS A 160 7.06 3.69 2.28
C LYS A 160 8.42 4.36 2.41
N SER A 161 9.08 4.66 1.30
CA SER A 161 10.50 5.03 1.31
C SER A 161 10.87 6.04 0.23
N ILE A 162 11.90 6.82 0.54
CA ILE A 162 12.62 7.68 -0.39
C ILE A 162 14.04 7.12 -0.53
N THR A 163 14.48 6.94 -1.77
CA THR A 163 15.77 6.36 -2.13
C THR A 163 16.54 7.36 -2.99
N ILE A 164 17.76 7.71 -2.60
CA ILE A 164 18.62 8.66 -3.33
C ILE A 164 19.95 7.98 -3.66
N LYS A 165 20.34 8.07 -4.94
CA LYS A 165 21.60 7.52 -5.45
C LYS A 165 22.34 8.58 -6.27
N ASN A 166 23.45 9.08 -5.74
CA ASN A 166 24.23 10.19 -6.33
C ASN A 166 25.41 9.75 -7.21
N LYS A 167 25.59 8.43 -7.42
CA LYS A 167 26.62 7.85 -8.30
C LYS A 167 26.07 6.63 -9.03
N ARG A 168 26.56 6.32 -10.24
CA ARG A 168 26.13 5.13 -11.00
C ARG A 168 26.36 3.83 -10.22
N GLU A 169 27.50 3.77 -9.57
CA GLU A 169 27.88 2.71 -8.63
C GLU A 169 28.27 3.38 -7.31
N GLY A 170 27.72 2.89 -6.20
CA GLY A 170 27.93 3.47 -4.89
C GLY A 170 26.74 3.26 -3.96
N ASP A 171 26.89 3.82 -2.76
CA ASP A 171 25.91 3.71 -1.70
C ASP A 171 24.60 4.40 -2.05
N VAL A 172 23.52 3.88 -1.47
CA VAL A 172 22.17 4.35 -1.65
C VAL A 172 21.68 4.86 -0.30
N ILE A 173 21.21 6.10 -0.27
CA ILE A 173 20.54 6.66 0.91
C ILE A 173 19.10 6.20 0.87
N VAL A 174 18.64 5.50 1.92
CA VAL A 174 17.25 5.05 2.05
C VAL A 174 16.68 5.63 3.34
N THR A 175 15.58 6.35 3.22
CA THR A 175 14.84 6.93 4.35
C THR A 175 13.35 6.61 4.24
N GLY A 176 12.61 6.72 5.34
CA GLY A 176 11.15 6.57 5.34
C GLY A 176 10.47 7.79 4.70
N CYS A 177 9.40 7.57 3.94
CA CYS A 177 8.57 8.65 3.41
C CYS A 177 7.51 9.04 4.46
N SER A 178 7.53 10.29 4.92
CA SER A 178 6.50 10.78 5.85
C SER A 178 5.16 11.00 5.12
N GLU A 179 4.04 10.94 5.85
CA GLU A 179 2.72 11.21 5.25
C GLU A 179 2.62 12.65 4.70
N GLU A 180 3.31 13.63 5.30
CA GLU A 180 3.36 15.00 4.78
C GLU A 180 4.12 15.09 3.45
N GLN A 181 5.28 14.43 3.35
CA GLN A 181 6.06 14.36 2.11
C GLN A 181 5.28 13.66 1.00
N TRP A 182 4.65 12.53 1.34
CA TRP A 182 3.83 11.78 0.39
C TRP A 182 2.63 12.60 -0.08
N GLN A 183 1.96 13.32 0.82
CA GLN A 183 0.81 14.15 0.44
C GLN A 183 1.20 15.26 -0.54
N LYS A 184 2.35 15.93 -0.35
CA LYS A 184 2.84 16.94 -1.32
C LYS A 184 3.02 16.38 -2.72
N ILE A 185 3.54 15.16 -2.82
CA ILE A 185 3.68 14.47 -4.11
C ILE A 185 2.32 14.11 -4.71
N MET A 186 1.39 13.63 -3.88
CA MET A 186 0.04 13.28 -4.33
C MET A 186 -0.76 14.50 -4.78
N ASP A 187 -0.63 15.64 -4.11
CA ASP A 187 -1.25 16.90 -4.50
C ASP A 187 -0.65 17.40 -5.83
N ALA A 188 0.68 17.27 -5.99
CA ALA A 188 1.36 17.71 -7.20
C ALA A 188 1.06 16.86 -8.44
N ILE A 189 0.54 15.63 -8.28
CA ILE A 189 0.15 14.76 -9.40
C ILE A 189 -1.35 14.80 -9.72
N GLU A 190 -2.18 15.44 -8.90
CA GLU A 190 -3.65 15.36 -9.00
C GLU A 190 -4.17 15.79 -10.37
N ASP A 191 -3.63 16.89 -10.92
CA ASP A 191 -4.03 17.49 -12.19
C ASP A 191 -3.22 17.00 -13.41
N ILE A 192 -2.30 16.05 -13.22
CA ILE A 192 -1.42 15.58 -14.29
C ILE A 192 -2.08 14.40 -15.03
N ASP A 193 -2.22 14.55 -16.34
CA ASP A 193 -2.62 13.44 -17.22
C ASP A 193 -1.44 12.47 -17.43
N ILE A 194 -1.35 11.48 -16.54
CA ILE A 194 -0.28 10.48 -16.48
C ILE A 194 -0.16 9.71 -17.81
N GLU A 195 -1.28 9.43 -18.50
CA GLU A 195 -1.26 8.64 -19.74
C GLU A 195 -0.61 9.41 -20.90
N ASN A 196 -0.61 10.74 -20.83
CA ASN A 196 -0.09 11.62 -21.87
C ASN A 196 1.30 12.21 -21.57
N ILE A 197 1.92 11.92 -20.42
CA ILE A 197 3.24 12.49 -20.07
C ILE A 197 4.37 12.14 -21.05
N GLN A 198 4.19 11.05 -21.80
CA GLN A 198 5.13 10.62 -22.85
C GLN A 198 5.15 11.55 -24.08
N ASN A 199 4.13 12.40 -24.23
CA ASN A 199 3.95 13.30 -25.37
C ASN A 199 4.33 14.76 -25.06
N LEU A 200 4.89 15.03 -23.87
CA LEU A 200 5.22 16.39 -23.45
C LEU A 200 6.39 16.98 -24.25
N GLU A 201 6.35 18.28 -24.51
CA GLU A 201 7.39 18.98 -25.26
C GLU A 201 8.40 19.66 -24.33
N ALA A 202 9.67 19.25 -24.42
CA ALA A 202 10.71 19.80 -23.57
C ALA A 202 10.86 21.32 -23.81
N PRO A 203 10.82 22.16 -22.75
CA PRO A 203 10.80 23.62 -22.88
C PRO A 203 12.13 24.20 -23.39
N SER A 204 13.21 23.43 -23.35
CA SER A 204 14.50 23.80 -23.92
C SER A 204 15.31 22.56 -24.33
N GLN A 205 16.43 22.80 -25.02
CA GLN A 205 17.34 21.78 -25.53
C GLN A 205 18.80 22.01 -25.07
N LYS A 206 19.01 22.68 -23.94
CA LYS A 206 20.34 22.99 -23.37
C LYS A 206 21.19 21.74 -23.16
N ARG A 207 20.57 20.60 -22.85
CA ARG A 207 21.25 19.30 -22.77
C ARG A 207 21.97 18.88 -24.03
N LEU A 208 21.55 19.34 -25.22
CA LEU A 208 22.17 18.96 -26.50
C LEU A 208 23.52 19.65 -26.74
N TYR A 209 23.79 20.74 -26.03
CA TYR A 209 25.04 21.51 -26.13
C TYR A 209 25.69 21.75 -24.76
N ASP A 210 25.51 20.80 -23.83
CA ASP A 210 26.15 20.79 -22.51
C ASP A 210 25.78 21.97 -21.59
N GLY A 211 24.63 22.62 -21.82
CA GLY A 211 24.13 23.73 -21.02
C GLY A 211 23.22 23.33 -19.85
N ALA A 212 22.84 22.05 -19.76
CA ALA A 212 22.05 21.48 -18.67
C ALA A 212 22.24 19.96 -18.60
N ALA A 213 22.00 19.37 -17.42
CA ALA A 213 21.97 17.92 -17.30
C ALA A 213 20.71 17.32 -17.96
N ILE A 214 20.80 16.08 -18.42
CA ILE A 214 19.67 15.34 -18.99
C ILE A 214 18.83 14.83 -17.82
N ALA A 215 17.55 15.20 -17.79
CA ALA A 215 16.59 14.75 -16.80
C ALA A 215 15.47 13.90 -17.45
N LYS A 216 14.90 13.00 -16.65
CA LYS A 216 13.72 12.20 -17.00
C LYS A 216 12.91 11.89 -15.74
N LEU A 217 11.58 11.94 -15.87
CA LEU A 217 10.65 11.51 -14.84
C LEU A 217 9.95 10.21 -15.30
N LYS A 218 9.83 9.27 -14.37
CA LYS A 218 9.05 8.04 -14.50
C LYS A 218 8.02 7.98 -13.39
N VAL A 219 6.79 7.62 -13.74
CA VAL A 219 5.68 7.37 -12.83
C VAL A 219 5.23 5.93 -13.03
N THR A 220 5.23 5.13 -11.97
CA THR A 220 4.61 3.80 -11.98
C THR A 220 3.26 3.92 -11.30
N PHE A 221 2.19 3.46 -11.97
CA PHE A 221 0.82 3.48 -11.44
C PHE A 221 0.06 2.25 -11.93
N GLU A 222 -0.61 1.53 -11.01
CA GLU A 222 -1.34 0.28 -11.31
C GLU A 222 -0.51 -0.76 -12.08
N GLY A 223 0.80 -0.82 -11.80
CA GLY A 223 1.73 -1.73 -12.48
C GLY A 223 2.15 -1.30 -13.89
N LYS A 224 1.65 -0.17 -14.40
CA LYS A 224 2.07 0.44 -15.67
C LYS A 224 3.13 1.51 -15.40
N ILE A 225 4.07 1.65 -16.33
CA ILE A 225 5.14 2.63 -16.29
C ILE A 225 4.86 3.71 -17.35
N TYR A 226 4.88 4.96 -16.93
CA TYR A 226 4.76 6.14 -17.77
C TYR A 226 6.04 6.97 -17.63
N GLU A 227 6.62 7.40 -18.74
CA GLU A 227 7.88 8.16 -18.73
C GLU A 227 7.73 9.42 -19.57
N THR A 228 8.35 10.51 -19.13
CA THR A 228 8.47 11.70 -19.97
C THR A 228 9.55 11.52 -21.04
N PRO A 229 9.47 12.30 -22.14
CA PRO A 229 10.65 12.59 -22.94
C PRO A 229 11.77 13.17 -22.07
N ILE A 230 13.01 13.04 -22.53
CA ILE A 230 14.15 13.65 -21.82
C ILE A 230 14.07 15.18 -21.90
N PHE A 231 14.36 15.86 -20.80
CA PHE A 231 14.33 17.32 -20.69
C PHE A 231 15.57 17.85 -19.98
N ASP A 232 15.70 19.17 -19.89
CA ASP A 232 16.82 19.82 -19.22
C ASP A 232 16.58 19.87 -17.71
N HIS A 233 17.51 19.36 -16.90
CA HIS A 233 17.45 19.54 -15.44
C HIS A 233 17.33 21.03 -15.09
N GLY A 234 16.42 21.37 -14.18
CA GLY A 234 16.08 22.75 -13.85
C GLY A 234 15.08 23.42 -14.79
N ASN A 235 14.67 22.78 -15.89
CA ASN A 235 13.62 23.25 -16.80
C ASN A 235 12.69 22.10 -17.25
N PRO A 236 11.87 21.54 -16.33
CA PRO A 236 10.93 20.46 -16.64
C PRO A 236 9.78 20.94 -17.53
N HIS A 237 9.06 20.00 -18.16
CA HIS A 237 7.80 20.30 -18.86
C HIS A 237 6.82 21.01 -17.91
N ALA A 238 6.04 21.96 -18.44
CA ALA A 238 5.19 22.83 -17.63
C ALA A 238 4.20 22.04 -16.78
N GLU A 239 3.65 20.97 -17.35
CA GLU A 239 2.66 20.07 -16.76
C GLU A 239 3.20 19.31 -15.55
N ILE A 240 4.50 19.01 -15.51
CA ILE A 240 5.14 18.25 -14.42
C ILE A 240 6.05 19.12 -13.54
N ALA A 241 6.11 20.43 -13.78
CA ALA A 241 7.08 21.31 -13.14
C ALA A 241 6.93 21.33 -11.62
N ASN A 242 5.69 21.37 -11.12
CA ASN A 242 5.40 21.34 -9.69
C ASN A 242 5.82 20.00 -9.06
N LEU A 243 5.48 18.87 -9.71
CA LEU A 243 5.86 17.54 -9.23
C LEU A 243 7.39 17.36 -9.16
N VAL A 244 8.12 17.78 -10.19
CA VAL A 244 9.59 17.72 -10.19
C VAL A 244 10.18 18.57 -9.07
N LYS A 245 9.62 19.76 -8.83
CA LYS A 245 10.04 20.63 -7.73
C LYS A 245 9.86 19.95 -6.37
N GLU A 246 8.71 19.34 -6.11
CA GLU A 246 8.45 18.64 -4.84
C GLU A 246 9.38 17.43 -4.66
N ILE A 247 9.60 16.61 -5.70
CA ILE A 247 10.55 15.48 -5.66
C ILE A 247 11.96 15.96 -5.28
N LEU A 248 12.44 17.02 -5.93
CA LEU A 248 13.78 17.57 -5.68
C LEU A 248 13.88 18.20 -4.29
N SER A 249 12.84 18.91 -3.83
CA SER A 249 12.82 19.50 -2.49
C SER A 249 12.86 18.44 -1.40
N ILE A 250 12.12 17.34 -1.57
CA ILE A 250 12.16 16.21 -0.63
C ILE A 250 13.57 15.60 -0.59
N ALA A 251 14.21 15.39 -1.73
CA ALA A 251 15.55 14.82 -1.80
C ALA A 251 16.62 15.72 -1.16
N GLN A 252 16.56 17.03 -1.40
CA GLN A 252 17.49 18.01 -0.82
C GLN A 252 17.41 18.09 0.71
N ASN A 253 16.23 17.83 1.30
CA ASN A 253 16.05 17.87 2.75
C ASN A 253 16.50 16.59 3.46
N ILE A 254 16.94 15.57 2.72
CA ILE A 254 17.44 14.30 3.25
C ILE A 254 18.98 14.27 3.29
N GLU A 255 19.63 15.03 2.41
CA GLU A 255 21.09 15.23 2.36
C GLU A 255 21.56 16.23 3.41
#